data_AF-A0A2V2E8J4-F1
#
_entry.id   AF-A0A2V2E8J4-F1
#
_cell.length_a   1.000
_cell.length_b   1.000
_cell.length_c   1.000
_cell.angle_alpha   90.00
_cell.angle_beta   90.00
_cell.angle_gamma   90.00
#
_symmetry.space_group_name_H-M   'P 1'
#
loop_
_entity.id
_entity.type
_entity.pdbx_description
1 polymer ?
#
loop_
_entity_poly.entity_id
_entity_poly.type
_entity_poly.pdbx_seq_one_letter_code
_entity_poly.pdbx_strand_id
1 'polypeptide(L)' 'MSNGERIMDIARAITGEGSCDRRIDSLDLTEIILEVEDEFDLIVEDEESIHTLNDLISCVDALTA' A
#
# COMPACT_ATOMS: atom_id res chain seq x y z
N MET A 1 -6.42 -14.36 -4.31
CA MET A 1 -5.91 -13.00 -4.55
C MET A 1 -4.65 -12.89 -3.72
N SER A 2 -3.53 -12.58 -4.34
CA SER A 2 -2.27 -12.36 -3.63
C SER A 2 -2.35 -11.04 -2.84
N ASN A 3 -1.59 -10.91 -1.76
CA ASN A 3 -1.51 -9.66 -0.98
C ASN A 3 -1.19 -8.47 -1.89
N GLY A 4 -0.27 -8.66 -2.85
CA GLY A 4 0.08 -7.65 -3.84
C GLY A 4 -1.05 -7.23 -4.78
N GLU A 5 -2.00 -8.11 -5.12
CA GLU A 5 -3.16 -7.72 -5.94
C GLU A 5 -4.12 -6.81 -5.17
N ARG A 6 -4.37 -7.13 -3.89
CA ARG A 6 -5.24 -6.33 -3.02
C ARG A 6 -4.67 -4.94 -2.78
N ILE A 7 -3.38 -4.85 -2.44
CA ILE A 7 -2.69 -3.58 -2.22
C ILE A 7 -2.69 -2.73 -3.51
N MET A 8 -2.54 -3.34 -4.69
CA MET A 8 -2.65 -2.65 -5.97
C MET A 8 -4.06 -2.14 -6.26
N ASP A 9 -5.11 -2.87 -5.87
CA ASP A 9 -6.49 -2.40 -5.99
C ASP A 9 -6.76 -1.22 -5.05
N ILE A 10 -6.27 -1.26 -3.80
CA ILE A 10 -6.33 -0.12 -2.85
C ILE A 10 -5.60 1.09 -3.41
N ALA A 11 -4.36 0.90 -3.88
CA ALA A 11 -3.57 1.95 -4.48
C ALA A 11 -4.27 2.60 -5.68
N ARG A 12 -4.94 1.81 -6.51
CA ARG A 12 -5.74 2.32 -7.64
C ARG A 12 -6.98 3.09 -7.17
N ALA A 13 -7.62 2.66 -6.09
CA ALA A 13 -8.77 3.35 -5.52
C ALA A 13 -8.40 4.74 -4.99
N ILE A 14 -7.25 4.86 -4.32
CA ILE A 14 -6.76 6.10 -3.72
C ILE A 14 -6.18 7.04 -4.77
N THR A 15 -5.26 6.57 -5.61
CA THR A 15 -4.64 7.39 -6.67
C THR A 15 -5.59 7.76 -7.82
N GLY A 16 -6.76 7.12 -7.87
CA GLY A 16 -7.80 7.32 -8.87
C GLY A 16 -7.57 6.54 -10.17
N GLU A 17 -8.68 6.19 -10.85
CA GLU A 17 -8.70 5.42 -12.10
C GLU A 17 -7.90 6.11 -13.23
N GLY A 18 -6.60 5.81 -13.33
CA GLY A 18 -5.73 6.26 -14.42
C GLY A 18 -4.36 6.80 -13.99
N SER A 19 -4.05 6.84 -12.70
CA SER A 19 -2.83 7.45 -12.17
C SER A 19 -1.76 6.48 -11.68
N CYS A 20 -1.82 5.17 -11.97
CA CYS A 20 -0.75 4.24 -11.56
C CYS A 20 0.65 4.65 -12.08
N ASP A 21 0.70 5.48 -13.14
CA ASP A 21 1.91 6.10 -13.72
C ASP A 21 2.17 7.55 -13.24
N ARG A 22 1.19 8.20 -12.59
CA ARG A 22 1.40 9.48 -11.92
C ARG A 22 1.97 9.17 -10.54
N ARG A 23 3.22 9.59 -10.36
CA ARG A 23 3.99 9.57 -9.10
C ARG A 23 3.05 9.62 -7.89
N ILE A 24 2.95 8.50 -7.18
CA ILE A 24 2.33 8.43 -5.86
C ILE A 24 3.03 9.47 -5.01
N ASP A 25 2.27 10.46 -4.56
CA ASP A 25 2.80 11.44 -3.63
C ASP A 25 2.75 10.89 -2.20
N SER A 26 3.48 11.54 -1.29
CA SER A 26 3.58 11.06 0.09
C SER A 26 2.23 10.99 0.80
N LEU A 27 1.24 11.79 0.35
CA LEU A 27 -0.11 11.74 0.90
C LEU A 27 -0.85 10.49 0.42
N ASP A 28 -0.83 10.22 -0.89
CA ASP A 28 -1.38 8.98 -1.45
C ASP A 28 -0.76 7.75 -0.77
N LEU A 29 0.56 7.74 -0.57
CA LEU A 29 1.25 6.61 0.06
C LEU A 29 0.78 6.39 1.50
N THR A 30 0.62 7.46 2.29
CA THR A 30 0.10 7.37 3.66
C THR A 30 -1.33 6.87 3.69
N GLU A 31 -2.23 7.35 2.81
CA GLU A 31 -3.60 6.82 2.74
C GLU A 31 -3.61 5.33 2.38
N ILE A 32 -2.76 4.90 1.45
CA ILE A 32 -2.66 3.49 1.05
C ILE A 32 -2.19 2.63 2.23
N ILE A 33 -1.21 3.09 3.00
CA ILE A 33 -0.72 2.38 4.18
C ILE A 33 -1.86 2.20 5.19
N LEU A 34 -2.59 3.27 5.53
CA LEU A 34 -3.70 3.22 6.49
C LEU A 34 -4.80 2.26 6.04
N GLU A 35 -5.15 2.27 4.76
CA GLU A 35 -6.20 1.39 4.22
C GLU A 35 -5.75 -0.08 4.14
N VAL A 36 -4.45 -0.31 3.91
CA VAL A 36 -3.84 -1.65 3.98
C VAL A 36 -3.76 -2.15 5.42
N GLU A 37 -3.43 -1.30 6.39
CA GLU A 37 -3.44 -1.66 7.82
C GLU A 37 -4.82 -2.11 8.27
N ASP A 38 -5.88 -1.37 7.90
CA ASP A 38 -7.27 -1.73 8.21
C ASP A 38 -7.70 -3.01 7.46
N GLU A 39 -7.37 -3.13 6.17
CA GLU A 39 -7.79 -4.28 5.36
C GLU A 39 -7.10 -5.60 5.79
N PHE A 40 -5.85 -5.54 6.26
CA PHE A 40 -5.08 -6.70 6.65
C PHE A 40 -5.00 -6.89 8.17
N ASP A 41 -5.66 -6.03 8.96
CA ASP A 41 -5.62 -6.02 10.43
C ASP A 41 -4.17 -6.06 10.97
N LEU A 42 -3.29 -5.25 10.37
CA LEU A 42 -1.86 -5.16 10.69
C LEU A 42 -1.45 -3.72 10.97
N ILE A 43 -0.29 -3.54 11.60
CA ILE A 43 0.30 -2.23 11.88
C ILE A 43 1.69 -2.18 11.27
N VAL A 44 1.93 -1.20 10.40
CA VAL A 44 3.22 -0.92 9.77
C VAL A 44 3.98 0.08 10.64
N GLU A 45 4.79 -0.42 11.57
CA GLU A 45 5.56 0.43 12.50
C GLU A 45 6.61 1.31 11.81
N ASP A 46 7.03 0.94 10.59
CA ASP A 46 8.11 1.57 9.82
C ASP A 46 7.57 2.23 8.54
N GLU A 47 6.43 2.93 8.63
CA GLU A 47 5.81 3.63 7.50
C GLU A 47 6.77 4.62 6.82
N GLU A 48 7.71 5.20 7.58
CA GLU A 48 8.73 6.13 7.08
C GLU A 48 9.75 5.46 6.15
N SER A 49 9.96 4.14 6.31
CA SER A 49 10.83 3.32 5.47
C SER A 49 10.13 2.84 4.19
N ILE A 50 8.80 3.01 4.10
CA ILE A 50 8.00 2.67 2.93
C ILE A 50 8.05 3.87 1.98
N HIS A 51 8.72 3.71 0.84
CA HIS A 51 8.80 4.77 -0.18
C HIS A 51 8.10 4.39 -1.49
N THR A 52 7.78 3.10 -1.65
CA THR A 52 7.10 2.58 -2.83
C THR A 52 6.04 1.56 -2.43
N LEU A 53 5.04 1.37 -3.30
CA LEU A 53 4.06 0.29 -3.14
C LEU A 53 4.72 -1.08 -3.02
N ASN A 54 5.85 -1.29 -3.70
CA ASN A 54 6.52 -2.57 -3.66
C ASN A 54 7.13 -2.84 -2.28
N ASP A 55 7.59 -1.80 -1.58
CA ASP A 55 8.08 -1.92 -0.19
C ASP A 55 6.92 -2.28 0.75
N LEU A 56 5.76 -1.64 0.57
CA LEU A 56 4.53 -1.97 1.31
C LEU A 56 4.07 -3.40 1.07
N ILE A 57 4.00 -3.84 -0.19
CA ILE A 57 3.64 -5.22 -0.54
C ILE A 57 4.60 -6.21 0.12
N SER A 58 5.91 -5.95 0.06
CA SER A 58 6.90 -6.82 0.68
C SER A 58 6.79 -6.88 2.20
N CYS A 59 6.47 -5.75 2.84
CA CYS A 59 6.26 -5.66 4.28
C CYS A 59 5.03 -6.46 4.72
N VAL A 60 3.89 -6.23 4.05
CA VAL A 60 2.64 -6.97 4.31
C VAL A 60 2.81 -8.45 4.05
N ASP A 61 3.46 -8.84 2.96
CA ASP A 61 3.71 -10.25 2.64
C ASP A 61 4.56 -10.91 3.72
N ALA A 62 5.59 -10.22 4.24
CA ALA A 62 6.40 -10.72 5.35
C ALA A 62 5.63 -10.83 6.68
N LEU A 63 4.64 -9.96 6.93
CA LEU A 63 3.80 -9.98 8.13
C LEU A 63 2.64 -11.00 8.04
N THR A 64 2.20 -11.31 6.83
CA THR A 64 1.04 -12.20 6.56
C THR A 64 1.44 -13.61 6.11
N ALA A 65 2.74 -13.88 5.97
CA ALA A 65 3.31 -15.19 5.61
C ALA A 65 3.21 -16.27 6.71
#